data_AF-A0A7V8SZT6-F1
#
_entry.id   AF-A0A7V8SZT6-F1
#
_cell.length_a   1.000
_cell.length_b   1.000
_cell.length_c   1.000
_cell.angle_alpha   90.00
_cell.angle_beta   90.00
_cell.angle_gamma   90.00
#
_symmetry.space_group_name_H-M   'P 1'
#
loop_
_entity.id
_entity.type
_entity.pdbx_description
1 polymer ?
#
loop_
_entity_poly.entity_id
_entity_poly.type
_entity_poly.pdbx_seq_one_letter_code
_entity_poly.pdbx_strand_id
1 'polypeptide(L)'
;MTECIQEAFRFAAHFSRRVEAGFTAGHVSNDGGALLLRQAERKINLLGRLAGCFGDGRNQERIEHTVEEMLAQRIYGLALGYEDLNDHEQLRSDPLMGLLSGKRKLDEPLAGKSTLNRLELAGRTGRYHKINYSAEAIDRLLVDLYIESHRAPPKEIVLDLDATDIPLYGHQPERFFHGYYDSYCYLPLYIFAGDQLLCARLRPANQDAAAGSVEEVKRIVVQLRQHWPEVKIVLRADSGFCREELMAWCEAHAVDYVLGLARNQRLARIIGKPMHQARVLHQSTGKAARLFPEFQYQTRKSWSQARRVVAKAEYLDKGENPRFVVTSLSAPQWNAQDLYEKFYCARGE
;
A
#
# COMPACT_ATOMS: atom_id res chain seq x y z
N MET A 1 -46.05 -16.34 -11.06
CA MET A 1 -45.03 -15.87 -10.12
C MET A 1 -44.10 -17.04 -9.84
N THR A 2 -42.91 -17.07 -10.44
CA THR A 2 -41.90 -18.07 -10.11
C THR A 2 -41.18 -17.61 -8.85
N GLU A 3 -41.61 -18.14 -7.70
CA GLU A 3 -40.89 -18.04 -6.43
C GLU A 3 -39.60 -18.87 -6.53
N CYS A 4 -38.57 -18.32 -7.16
CA CYS A 4 -37.23 -18.89 -7.09
C CYS A 4 -36.59 -18.41 -5.79
N ILE A 5 -36.98 -19.00 -4.65
CA ILE A 5 -36.27 -18.80 -3.39
C ILE A 5 -35.10 -19.77 -3.42
N GLN A 6 -33.94 -19.31 -3.91
CA GLN A 6 -32.74 -20.14 -3.91
C GLN A 6 -32.31 -20.40 -2.46
N GLU A 7 -32.58 -21.60 -1.96
CA GLU A 7 -32.36 -21.96 -0.55
C GLU A 7 -30.89 -22.29 -0.21
N ALA A 8 -30.08 -22.60 -1.25
CA ALA A 8 -28.68 -22.97 -1.07
C ALA A 8 -27.76 -22.38 -2.16
N PHE A 9 -26.58 -21.96 -1.73
CA PHE A 9 -25.49 -21.46 -2.57
C PHE A 9 -24.29 -22.40 -2.49
N ARG A 10 -23.86 -22.91 -3.64
CA ARG A 10 -22.71 -23.82 -3.73
C ARG A 10 -21.41 -23.05 -3.90
N PHE A 11 -20.39 -23.45 -3.17
CA PHE A 11 -19.03 -22.90 -3.27
C PHE A 11 -18.03 -23.97 -3.69
N ALA A 12 -16.81 -23.56 -4.03
CA ALA A 12 -15.74 -24.50 -4.35
C ALA A 12 -15.53 -25.50 -3.22
N ALA A 13 -15.47 -26.78 -3.58
CA ALA A 13 -15.29 -27.88 -2.65
C ALA A 13 -14.05 -27.70 -1.76
N HIS A 14 -14.13 -28.28 -0.58
CA HIS A 14 -13.02 -28.34 0.37
C HIS A 14 -12.55 -29.79 0.48
N PHE A 15 -11.47 -30.12 -0.23
CA PHE A 15 -11.05 -31.51 -0.47
C PHE A 15 -12.23 -32.34 -1.02
N SER A 16 -12.57 -33.46 -0.37
CA SER A 16 -13.69 -34.32 -0.73
C SER A 16 -15.04 -33.85 -0.17
N ARG A 17 -15.09 -32.71 0.53
CA ARG A 17 -16.32 -32.19 1.18
C ARG A 17 -16.98 -31.12 0.33
N ARG A 18 -18.30 -31.23 0.18
CA ARG A 18 -19.16 -30.22 -0.45
C ARG A 18 -19.30 -29.02 0.49
N VAL A 19 -19.29 -27.81 -0.07
CA VAL A 19 -19.45 -26.56 0.69
C VAL A 19 -20.70 -25.84 0.17
N GLU A 20 -21.67 -25.66 1.06
CA GLU A 20 -22.95 -25.02 0.74
C GLU A 20 -23.30 -24.04 1.85
N ALA A 21 -23.73 -22.83 1.47
CA ALA A 21 -24.41 -21.92 2.38
C ALA A 21 -25.91 -22.12 2.22
N GLY A 22 -26.62 -22.33 3.33
CA GLY A 22 -28.07 -22.42 3.38
C GLY A 22 -28.59 -21.74 4.64
N PHE A 23 -29.90 -21.55 4.71
CA PHE A 23 -30.57 -20.85 5.82
C PHE A 23 -31.05 -21.80 6.93
N THR A 24 -30.51 -23.02 6.97
CA THR A 24 -30.86 -24.06 7.95
C THR A 24 -29.83 -24.15 9.08
N ALA A 25 -30.29 -24.30 10.32
CA ALA A 25 -29.43 -24.36 11.50
C ALA A 25 -28.73 -25.74 11.64
N GLY A 26 -27.45 -25.80 11.26
CA GLY A 26 -26.55 -26.92 11.55
C GLY A 26 -25.17 -26.43 11.99
N HIS A 27 -24.51 -25.66 11.13
CA HIS A 27 -23.32 -24.89 11.46
C HIS A 27 -23.56 -23.44 11.06
N VAL A 28 -23.55 -22.53 12.03
CA VAL A 28 -23.84 -21.09 11.84
C VAL A 28 -22.55 -20.29 11.99
N SER A 29 -22.32 -19.34 11.09
CA SER A 29 -21.23 -18.36 11.18
C SER A 29 -21.73 -17.01 10.68
N ASN A 30 -21.23 -15.93 11.27
CA ASN A 30 -21.54 -14.56 10.87
C ASN A 30 -20.65 -14.07 9.71
N ASP A 31 -19.62 -14.85 9.34
CA ASP A 31 -18.58 -14.46 8.39
C ASP A 31 -18.78 -15.07 7.00
N GLY A 32 -20.01 -15.42 6.61
CA GLY A 32 -20.30 -16.13 5.36
C GLY A 32 -19.70 -15.49 4.09
N GLY A 33 -19.51 -14.16 4.10
CA GLY A 33 -18.84 -13.41 3.03
C GLY A 33 -17.37 -13.81 2.81
N ALA A 34 -16.70 -14.37 3.81
CA ALA A 34 -15.32 -14.84 3.73
C ALA A 34 -15.11 -15.93 2.66
N LEU A 35 -16.16 -16.65 2.29
CA LEU A 35 -16.10 -17.62 1.19
C LEU A 35 -15.75 -16.95 -0.15
N LEU A 36 -16.14 -15.69 -0.35
CA LEU A 36 -15.76 -14.90 -1.53
C LEU A 36 -14.29 -14.51 -1.49
N LEU A 37 -13.78 -14.08 -0.32
CA LEU A 37 -12.35 -13.81 -0.10
C LEU A 37 -11.52 -15.05 -0.42
N ARG A 38 -11.99 -16.24 0.00
CA ARG A 38 -11.35 -17.51 -0.32
C ARG A 38 -11.34 -17.84 -1.82
N GLN A 39 -12.39 -17.50 -2.56
CA GLN A 39 -12.37 -17.67 -4.01
C GLN A 39 -11.36 -16.73 -4.68
N ALA A 40 -11.27 -15.48 -4.21
CA ALA A 40 -10.31 -14.52 -4.73
C ALA A 40 -8.87 -14.97 -4.43
N GLU A 41 -8.59 -15.35 -3.19
CA GLU A 41 -7.30 -15.88 -2.74
C GLU A 41 -6.86 -17.08 -3.59
N ARG A 42 -7.74 -18.08 -3.78
CA ARG A 42 -7.43 -19.28 -4.58
C ARG A 42 -7.13 -19.01 -6.04
N LYS A 43 -7.68 -17.94 -6.63
CA LYS A 43 -7.39 -17.58 -8.03
C LYS A 43 -5.94 -17.16 -8.25
N ILE A 44 -5.32 -16.58 -7.23
CA ILE A 44 -3.93 -16.08 -7.29
C ILE A 44 -2.97 -16.89 -6.39
N ASN A 45 -3.50 -17.85 -5.63
CA ASN A 45 -2.77 -18.66 -4.65
C ASN A 45 -1.92 -17.80 -3.70
N LEU A 46 -2.50 -16.70 -3.22
CA LEU A 46 -1.75 -15.70 -2.44
C LEU A 46 -1.18 -16.31 -1.16
N LEU A 47 -1.98 -17.06 -0.42
CA LEU A 47 -1.57 -17.58 0.89
C LEU A 47 -0.54 -18.70 0.76
N GLY A 48 -0.70 -19.58 -0.23
CA GLY A 48 0.29 -20.61 -0.53
C GLY A 48 1.63 -20.02 -0.97
N ARG A 49 1.61 -18.97 -1.80
CA ARG A 49 2.83 -18.25 -2.22
C ARG A 49 3.50 -17.52 -1.06
N LEU A 50 2.71 -16.87 -0.22
CA LEU A 50 3.20 -16.21 1.00
C LEU A 50 3.80 -17.23 1.97
N ALA A 51 3.16 -18.38 2.17
CA ALA A 51 3.70 -19.47 2.98
C ALA A 51 5.05 -19.97 2.44
N GLY A 52 5.25 -19.96 1.12
CA GLY A 52 6.53 -20.23 0.48
C GLY A 52 7.65 -19.24 0.82
N CYS A 53 7.33 -18.06 1.36
CA CYS A 53 8.31 -17.10 1.87
C CYS A 53 8.81 -17.45 3.29
N PHE A 54 8.24 -18.48 3.93
CA PHE A 54 8.58 -18.91 5.28
C PHE A 54 9.42 -20.19 5.27
N GLY A 55 10.41 -20.24 6.16
CA GLY A 55 11.13 -21.47 6.49
C GLY A 55 10.54 -22.10 7.76
N ASP A 56 10.13 -23.37 7.68
CA ASP A 56 9.63 -24.12 8.83
C ASP A 56 10.60 -25.24 9.25
N GLY A 57 11.48 -24.94 10.20
CA GLY A 57 12.41 -25.88 10.81
C GLY A 57 11.80 -26.73 11.93
N ARG A 58 10.47 -26.72 12.13
CA ARG A 58 9.79 -27.66 13.04
C ARG A 58 9.82 -29.07 12.44
N ASN A 59 9.80 -30.10 13.29
CA ASN A 59 9.64 -31.47 12.82
C ASN A 59 8.20 -31.63 12.30
N GLN A 60 8.05 -31.85 11.00
CA GLN A 60 6.76 -31.89 10.32
C GLN A 60 5.87 -33.08 10.77
N GLU A 61 6.45 -34.14 11.34
CA GLU A 61 5.68 -35.25 11.91
C GLU A 61 5.06 -34.92 13.28
N ARG A 62 5.45 -33.79 13.88
CA ARG A 62 5.06 -33.37 15.23
C ARG A 62 4.30 -32.05 15.26
N ILE A 63 3.83 -31.57 14.11
CA ILE A 63 3.01 -30.36 14.04
C ILE A 63 1.55 -30.72 13.79
N GLU A 64 0.66 -29.96 14.41
CA GLU A 64 -0.79 -30.03 14.16
C GLU A 64 -1.26 -28.97 13.15
N HIS A 65 -0.44 -27.92 12.93
CA HIS A 65 -0.76 -26.78 12.07
C HIS A 65 0.45 -26.40 11.20
N THR A 66 0.25 -26.43 9.89
CA THR A 66 1.25 -25.97 8.93
C THR A 66 1.40 -24.44 8.99
N VAL A 67 2.50 -23.90 8.47
CA VAL A 67 2.65 -22.44 8.37
C VAL A 67 1.57 -21.84 7.48
N GLU A 68 1.22 -22.51 6.38
CA GLU A 68 0.14 -22.09 5.49
C GLU A 68 -1.22 -22.00 6.21
N GLU A 69 -1.59 -23.02 7.01
CA GLU A 69 -2.84 -23.01 7.77
C GLU A 69 -2.86 -21.86 8.79
N MET A 70 -1.75 -21.63 9.50
CA MET A 70 -1.67 -20.56 10.50
C MET A 70 -1.67 -19.16 9.86
N LEU A 71 -0.98 -18.97 8.74
CA LEU A 71 -1.00 -17.72 7.98
C LEU A 71 -2.40 -17.45 7.42
N ALA A 72 -3.04 -18.46 6.85
CA ALA A 72 -4.39 -18.35 6.33
C ALA A 72 -5.37 -17.98 7.45
N GLN A 73 -5.36 -18.71 8.58
CA GLN A 73 -6.17 -18.37 9.75
C GLN A 73 -5.98 -16.91 10.16
N ARG A 74 -4.72 -16.44 10.21
CA ARG A 74 -4.42 -15.10 10.67
C ARG A 74 -4.85 -14.02 9.69
N ILE A 75 -4.58 -14.21 8.40
CA ILE A 75 -4.91 -13.23 7.35
C ILE A 75 -6.42 -13.14 7.13
N TYR A 76 -7.15 -14.27 7.15
CA TYR A 76 -8.61 -14.23 7.12
C TYR A 76 -9.19 -13.58 8.38
N GLY A 77 -8.63 -13.87 9.57
CA GLY A 77 -9.02 -13.19 10.80
C GLY A 77 -8.90 -11.67 10.69
N LEU A 78 -7.74 -11.18 10.24
CA LEU A 78 -7.51 -9.75 10.01
C LEU A 78 -8.49 -9.15 8.99
N ALA A 79 -8.74 -9.84 7.87
CA ALA A 79 -9.69 -9.38 6.86
C ALA A 79 -11.14 -9.31 7.35
N LEU A 80 -11.48 -10.10 8.38
CA LEU A 80 -12.79 -10.12 9.02
C LEU A 80 -12.89 -9.19 10.24
N GLY A 81 -11.80 -8.47 10.57
CA GLY A 81 -11.77 -7.54 11.71
C GLY A 81 -11.37 -8.16 13.04
N TYR A 82 -10.90 -9.41 13.05
CA TYR A 82 -10.37 -10.08 14.25
C TYR A 82 -8.88 -9.79 14.40
N GLU A 83 -8.57 -8.56 14.81
CA GLU A 83 -7.19 -8.08 14.93
C GLU A 83 -6.45 -8.67 16.14
N ASP A 84 -7.15 -9.01 17.21
CA ASP A 84 -6.50 -9.49 18.42
C ASP A 84 -6.28 -11.01 18.40
N LEU A 85 -5.10 -11.44 18.85
CA LEU A 85 -4.78 -12.87 18.88
C LEU A 85 -5.68 -13.68 19.83
N ASN A 86 -6.29 -13.06 20.84
CA ASN A 86 -7.21 -13.71 21.77
C ASN A 86 -8.54 -14.11 21.11
N ASP A 87 -9.00 -13.40 20.06
CA ASP A 87 -10.20 -13.75 19.28
C ASP A 87 -10.07 -15.17 18.71
N HIS A 88 -8.85 -15.55 18.33
CA HIS A 88 -8.55 -16.87 17.80
C HIS A 88 -8.69 -18.01 18.83
N GLU A 89 -8.91 -17.72 20.12
CA GLU A 89 -9.29 -18.77 21.08
C GLU A 89 -10.72 -19.26 20.86
N GLN A 90 -11.61 -18.39 20.39
CA GLN A 90 -12.96 -18.77 19.99
C GLN A 90 -13.01 -19.19 18.53
N LEU A 91 -12.38 -18.43 17.62
CA LEU A 91 -12.42 -18.71 16.17
C LEU A 91 -11.77 -20.03 15.79
N ARG A 92 -10.89 -20.58 16.63
CA ARG A 92 -10.26 -21.88 16.32
C ARG A 92 -11.24 -23.05 16.25
N SER A 93 -12.44 -22.89 16.80
CA SER A 93 -13.52 -23.87 16.72
C SER A 93 -14.57 -23.51 15.67
N ASP A 94 -14.41 -22.39 14.96
CA ASP A 94 -15.33 -21.99 13.89
C ASP A 94 -15.07 -22.87 12.64
N PRO A 95 -16.10 -23.59 12.15
CA PRO A 95 -15.95 -24.49 11.01
C PRO A 95 -15.69 -23.75 9.68
N LEU A 96 -16.22 -22.52 9.53
CA LEU A 96 -15.90 -21.67 8.39
C LEU A 96 -14.44 -21.23 8.46
N MET A 97 -13.95 -20.79 9.62
CA MET A 97 -12.52 -20.45 9.78
C MET A 97 -11.63 -21.66 9.45
N GLY A 98 -11.98 -22.86 9.92
CA GLY A 98 -11.28 -24.11 9.55
C GLY A 98 -11.21 -24.33 8.04
N LEU A 99 -12.33 -24.09 7.35
CA LEU A 99 -12.44 -24.22 5.90
C LEU A 99 -11.65 -23.16 5.14
N LEU A 100 -11.62 -21.92 5.63
CA LEU A 100 -10.84 -20.80 5.09
C LEU A 100 -9.35 -21.09 5.20
N SER A 101 -8.89 -21.56 6.37
CA SER A 101 -7.49 -21.91 6.65
C SER A 101 -6.98 -23.14 5.90
N GLY A 102 -7.83 -23.85 5.15
CA GLY A 102 -7.42 -25.03 4.41
C GLY A 102 -7.31 -26.30 5.25
N LYS A 103 -7.82 -26.30 6.49
CA LYS A 103 -7.68 -27.42 7.43
C LYS A 103 -8.48 -28.64 6.99
N ARG A 104 -7.81 -29.76 6.74
CA ARG A 104 -8.44 -30.99 6.21
C ARG A 104 -9.45 -31.64 7.16
N LYS A 105 -9.16 -31.60 8.47
CA LYS A 105 -10.01 -32.16 9.53
C LYS A 105 -10.71 -31.02 10.27
N LEU A 106 -11.90 -30.65 9.80
CA LEU A 106 -12.67 -29.51 10.33
C LEU A 106 -13.21 -29.72 11.75
N ASP A 107 -13.17 -30.95 12.25
CA ASP A 107 -13.52 -31.35 13.61
C ASP A 107 -12.38 -31.10 14.62
N GLU A 108 -11.15 -30.90 14.13
CA GLU A 108 -10.01 -30.52 14.97
C GLU A 108 -9.88 -28.99 15.03
N PRO A 109 -9.58 -28.41 16.21
CA PRO A 109 -9.46 -26.97 16.34
C PRO A 109 -8.26 -26.43 15.56
N LEU A 110 -8.35 -25.20 15.06
CA LEU A 110 -7.20 -24.47 14.51
C LEU A 110 -6.20 -24.06 15.60
N ALA A 111 -5.14 -23.35 15.19
CA ALA A 111 -4.14 -22.82 16.10
C ALA A 111 -4.78 -21.84 17.09
N GLY A 112 -4.51 -22.03 18.38
CA GLY A 112 -4.88 -21.07 19.42
C GLY A 112 -3.94 -19.85 19.46
N LYS A 113 -4.31 -18.86 20.27
CA LYS A 113 -3.62 -17.56 20.37
C LYS A 113 -2.11 -17.65 20.58
N SER A 114 -1.65 -18.56 21.44
CA SER A 114 -0.21 -18.70 21.74
C SER A 114 0.59 -19.29 20.58
N THR A 115 -0.04 -20.10 19.73
CA THR A 115 0.61 -20.66 18.54
C THR A 115 0.75 -19.60 17.46
N LEU A 116 -0.31 -18.81 17.21
CA LEU A 116 -0.27 -17.67 16.29
C LEU A 116 0.68 -16.57 16.77
N ASN A 117 0.74 -16.31 18.09
CA ASN A 117 1.72 -15.37 18.65
C ASN A 117 3.17 -15.78 18.35
N ARG A 118 3.48 -17.09 18.37
CA ARG A 118 4.82 -17.57 17.98
C ARG A 118 5.11 -17.38 16.49
N LEU A 119 4.08 -17.44 15.64
CA LEU A 119 4.21 -17.12 14.22
C LEU A 119 4.53 -15.63 14.02
N GLU A 120 3.80 -14.73 14.68
CA GLU A 120 4.03 -13.28 14.54
C GLU A 120 5.35 -12.80 15.13
N LEU A 121 5.92 -13.56 16.07
CA LEU A 121 7.27 -13.32 16.61
C LEU A 121 8.40 -13.98 15.79
N ALA A 122 8.07 -14.64 14.66
CA ALA A 122 9.07 -15.23 13.78
C ALA A 122 10.13 -14.20 13.35
N GLY A 123 11.38 -14.65 13.23
CA GLY A 123 12.50 -13.80 12.83
C GLY A 123 13.15 -12.97 13.95
N ARG A 124 12.61 -12.93 15.17
CA ARG A 124 13.22 -12.16 16.28
C ARG A 124 14.46 -12.80 16.90
N THR A 125 14.51 -14.13 17.07
CA THR A 125 15.71 -14.83 17.58
C THR A 125 15.88 -16.23 16.99
N GLY A 126 17.04 -16.50 16.36
CA GLY A 126 17.27 -17.76 15.65
C GLY A 126 17.41 -19.01 16.51
N ARG A 127 17.81 -18.89 17.80
CA ARG A 127 18.06 -20.07 18.65
C ARG A 127 16.78 -20.82 19.04
N TYR A 128 15.66 -20.11 19.22
CA TYR A 128 14.42 -20.68 19.77
C TYR A 128 13.23 -20.61 18.81
N HIS A 129 13.32 -19.82 17.73
CA HIS A 129 12.28 -19.75 16.71
C HIS A 129 12.61 -20.72 15.57
N LYS A 130 11.77 -21.74 15.41
CA LYS A 130 11.88 -22.72 14.32
C LYS A 130 11.17 -22.27 13.04
N ILE A 131 10.35 -21.23 13.12
CA ILE A 131 9.74 -20.60 11.95
C ILE A 131 10.48 -19.28 11.71
N ASN A 132 10.89 -19.06 10.47
CA ASN A 132 11.47 -17.82 9.98
C ASN A 132 10.78 -17.40 8.67
N TYR A 133 11.07 -16.19 8.20
CA TYR A 133 10.59 -15.69 6.92
C TYR A 133 11.70 -14.92 6.20
N SER A 134 11.60 -14.86 4.88
CA SER A 134 12.42 -13.97 4.05
C SER A 134 11.64 -12.70 3.74
N ALA A 135 12.05 -11.58 4.35
CA ALA A 135 11.48 -10.27 4.06
C ALA A 135 11.61 -9.94 2.55
N GLU A 136 12.77 -10.26 1.97
CA GLU A 136 13.05 -10.08 0.54
C GLU A 136 12.10 -10.89 -0.35
N ALA A 137 11.74 -12.11 0.04
CA ALA A 137 10.80 -12.95 -0.71
C ALA A 137 9.36 -12.40 -0.65
N ILE A 138 8.94 -11.88 0.51
CA ILE A 138 7.63 -11.22 0.66
C ILE A 138 7.57 -9.96 -0.21
N ASP A 139 8.63 -9.15 -0.15
CA ASP A 139 8.75 -7.92 -0.94
C ASP A 139 8.77 -8.18 -2.44
N ARG A 140 9.42 -9.27 -2.86
CA ARG A 140 9.39 -9.75 -4.25
C ARG A 140 7.99 -10.21 -4.65
N LEU A 141 7.32 -10.97 -3.79
CA LEU A 141 5.99 -11.53 -4.05
C LEU A 141 4.96 -10.43 -4.36
N LEU A 142 4.98 -9.31 -3.64
CA LEU A 142 4.08 -8.18 -3.91
C LEU A 142 4.23 -7.63 -5.34
N VAL A 143 5.47 -7.52 -5.81
CA VAL A 143 5.76 -7.05 -7.17
C VAL A 143 5.48 -8.14 -8.22
N ASP A 144 5.73 -9.41 -7.90
CA ASP A 144 5.38 -10.53 -8.80
C ASP A 144 3.87 -10.60 -9.05
N LEU A 145 3.05 -10.43 -8.01
CA LEU A 145 1.59 -10.36 -8.12
C LEU A 145 1.15 -9.21 -9.04
N TYR A 146 1.80 -8.04 -8.92
CA TYR A 146 1.53 -6.91 -9.81
C TYR A 146 1.86 -7.24 -11.26
N ILE A 147 3.04 -7.80 -11.52
CA ILE A 147 3.49 -8.17 -12.87
C ILE A 147 2.53 -9.21 -13.49
N GLU A 148 2.18 -10.24 -12.75
CA GLU A 148 1.29 -11.33 -13.21
C GLU A 148 -0.15 -10.87 -13.45
N SER A 149 -0.60 -9.79 -12.79
CA SER A 149 -1.93 -9.23 -13.04
C SER A 149 -2.04 -8.57 -14.43
N HIS A 150 -0.91 -8.28 -15.08
CA HIS A 150 -0.88 -7.67 -16.41
C HIS A 150 -0.74 -8.72 -17.51
N ARG A 151 -1.72 -8.77 -18.42
CA ARG A 151 -1.69 -9.66 -19.59
C ARG A 151 -0.62 -9.30 -20.63
N ALA A 152 -0.23 -8.03 -20.66
CA ALA A 152 0.78 -7.49 -21.55
C ALA A 152 1.53 -6.36 -20.84
N PRO A 153 2.78 -6.06 -21.24
CA PRO A 153 3.54 -4.97 -20.63
C PRO A 153 2.78 -3.64 -20.70
N PRO A 154 2.58 -2.95 -19.56
CA PRO A 154 2.01 -1.61 -19.58
C PRO A 154 2.98 -0.63 -20.25
N LYS A 155 2.44 0.43 -20.86
CA LYS A 155 3.27 1.48 -21.48
C LYS A 155 3.93 2.37 -20.43
N GLU A 156 3.24 2.60 -19.32
CA GLU A 156 3.67 3.45 -18.22
C GLU A 156 3.17 2.85 -16.91
N ILE A 157 4.01 2.89 -15.88
CA ILE A 157 3.68 2.53 -14.50
C ILE A 157 3.92 3.77 -13.65
N VAL A 158 2.88 4.20 -12.94
CA VAL A 158 3.00 5.25 -11.93
C VAL A 158 3.18 4.56 -10.57
N LEU A 159 4.28 4.88 -9.88
CA LEU A 159 4.54 4.44 -8.52
C LEU A 159 4.19 5.56 -7.55
N ASP A 160 3.11 5.38 -6.80
CA ASP A 160 2.63 6.30 -5.78
C ASP A 160 3.30 6.00 -4.44
N LEU A 161 4.08 6.96 -3.93
CA LEU A 161 4.72 6.86 -2.62
C LEU A 161 3.89 7.61 -1.58
N ASP A 162 3.61 6.94 -0.47
CA ASP A 162 2.86 7.51 0.64
C ASP A 162 3.45 7.14 2.01
N ALA A 163 3.22 7.99 2.99
CA ALA A 163 3.47 7.70 4.40
C ALA A 163 2.28 8.19 5.22
N THR A 164 1.57 7.25 5.86
CA THR A 164 0.41 7.53 6.72
C THR A 164 0.67 7.00 8.12
N ASP A 165 -0.01 7.53 9.12
CA ASP A 165 0.14 7.08 10.50
C ASP A 165 -0.65 5.80 10.79
N ILE A 166 -0.05 4.93 11.60
CA ILE A 166 -0.77 3.87 12.31
C ILE A 166 -0.80 4.26 13.79
N PRO A 167 -1.94 4.74 14.32
CA PRO A 167 -2.07 5.11 15.71
C PRO A 167 -1.72 3.96 16.66
N LEU A 168 -1.02 4.29 17.75
CA LEU A 168 -0.57 3.34 18.75
C LEU A 168 -1.16 3.64 20.12
N TYR A 169 -1.57 2.57 20.78
CA TYR A 169 -2.10 2.59 22.13
C TYR A 169 -1.11 1.94 23.10
N GLY A 170 -1.04 2.47 24.32
CA GLY A 170 -0.15 1.96 25.37
C GLY A 170 1.35 2.21 25.08
N HIS A 171 2.19 1.27 25.52
CA HIS A 171 3.65 1.37 25.47
C HIS A 171 4.27 0.39 24.46
N GLN A 172 3.76 0.40 23.23
CA GLN A 172 4.32 -0.43 22.16
C GLN A 172 5.78 -0.07 21.84
N PRO A 173 6.61 -1.04 21.43
CA PRO A 173 7.99 -0.78 21.01
C PRO A 173 8.09 0.29 19.92
N GLU A 174 9.14 1.11 19.96
CA GLU A 174 9.42 2.14 18.93
C GLU A 174 8.31 3.18 18.69
N ARG A 175 7.32 3.24 19.58
CA ARG A 175 6.29 4.28 19.62
C ARG A 175 6.93 5.67 19.67
N PHE A 176 6.45 6.57 18.80
CA PHE A 176 6.90 7.97 18.79
C PHE A 176 5.73 8.93 18.57
N PHE A 177 5.78 10.12 19.18
CA PHE A 177 4.76 11.16 18.99
C PHE A 177 5.05 11.97 17.74
N HIS A 178 4.12 11.99 16.78
CA HIS A 178 4.29 12.69 15.52
C HIS A 178 3.43 13.97 15.47
N GLY A 179 4.07 15.13 15.53
CA GLY A 179 3.36 16.42 15.67
C GLY A 179 2.41 16.79 14.52
N TYR A 180 2.59 16.24 13.31
CA TYR A 180 1.62 16.44 12.22
C TYR A 180 0.33 15.62 12.39
N TYR A 181 0.44 14.41 12.93
CA TYR A 181 -0.70 13.50 13.15
C TYR A 181 -1.31 13.67 14.55
N ASP A 182 -0.64 14.44 15.41
CA ASP A 182 -1.04 14.71 16.80
C ASP A 182 -1.33 13.44 17.61
N SER A 183 -0.58 12.38 17.30
CA SER A 183 -0.78 11.05 17.87
C SER A 183 0.56 10.35 18.06
N TYR A 184 0.55 9.34 18.93
CA TYR A 184 1.64 8.38 18.97
C TYR A 184 1.38 7.33 17.90
N CYS A 185 2.31 7.16 16.96
CA CYS A 185 2.08 6.31 15.81
C CYS A 185 3.36 5.61 15.31
N TYR A 186 3.16 4.62 14.44
CA TYR A 186 4.15 4.26 13.41
C TYR A 186 3.90 5.11 12.16
N LEU A 187 4.93 5.22 11.30
CA LEU A 187 4.87 5.93 10.03
C LEU A 187 5.29 5.01 8.87
N PRO A 188 4.48 3.98 8.54
CA PRO A 188 4.77 3.10 7.42
C PRO A 188 5.01 3.86 6.11
N LEU A 189 5.94 3.34 5.30
CA LEU A 189 6.09 3.70 3.88
C LEU A 189 5.27 2.73 3.05
N TYR A 190 4.44 3.27 2.17
CA TYR A 190 3.72 2.50 1.17
C TYR A 190 4.14 2.92 -0.24
N ILE A 191 4.22 1.92 -1.14
CA ILE A 191 4.38 2.15 -2.58
C ILE A 191 3.29 1.38 -3.31
N PHE A 192 2.49 2.09 -4.08
CA PHE A 192 1.40 1.55 -4.88
C PHE A 192 1.65 1.73 -6.37
N ALA A 193 1.02 0.89 -7.18
CA ALA A 193 0.87 1.10 -8.61
C ALA A 193 -0.63 0.96 -8.95
N GLY A 194 -1.32 2.09 -9.08
CA GLY A 194 -2.79 2.11 -9.08
C GLY A 194 -3.33 1.66 -7.71
N ASP A 195 -4.20 0.65 -7.72
CA ASP A 195 -4.81 0.05 -6.53
C ASP A 195 -3.98 -1.10 -5.91
N GLN A 196 -2.84 -1.44 -6.51
CA GLN A 196 -2.03 -2.58 -6.08
C GLN A 196 -0.84 -2.15 -5.21
N LEU A 197 -0.66 -2.84 -4.08
CA LEU A 197 0.41 -2.60 -3.13
C LEU A 197 1.70 -3.33 -3.54
N LEU A 198 2.79 -2.59 -3.74
CA LEU A 198 4.11 -3.12 -4.14
C LEU A 198 5.13 -3.08 -2.99
N CYS A 199 4.90 -2.24 -1.98
CA CYS A 199 5.71 -2.21 -0.75
C CYS A 199 4.89 -1.68 0.42
N ALA A 200 5.03 -2.34 1.58
CA ALA A 200 4.57 -1.86 2.86
C ALA A 200 5.69 -2.05 3.89
N ARG A 201 6.28 -0.94 4.34
CA ARG A 201 7.40 -0.97 5.29
C ARG A 201 7.04 -0.22 6.56
N LEU A 202 6.78 -0.98 7.63
CA LEU A 202 6.54 -0.41 8.96
C LEU A 202 7.79 0.29 9.49
N ARG A 203 7.63 1.51 10.00
CA ARG A 203 8.72 2.32 10.55
C ARG A 203 8.27 3.08 11.79
N PRO A 204 9.17 3.33 12.75
CA PRO A 204 8.97 4.33 13.79
C PRO A 204 8.66 5.72 13.22
N ALA A 205 7.81 6.49 13.87
CA ALA A 205 7.43 7.83 13.42
C ALA A 205 8.47 8.93 13.74
N ASN A 206 9.64 8.60 14.28
CA ASN A 206 10.72 9.57 14.54
C ASN A 206 11.63 9.82 13.33
N GLN A 207 11.29 9.27 12.16
CA GLN A 207 12.08 9.34 10.94
C GLN A 207 11.45 10.29 9.92
N ASP A 208 12.25 10.76 8.97
CA ASP A 208 11.74 11.50 7.82
C ASP A 208 10.77 10.64 7.01
N ALA A 209 9.69 11.22 6.50
CA ALA A 209 8.67 10.50 5.73
C ALA A 209 9.27 9.72 4.54
N ALA A 210 10.31 10.27 3.91
CA ALA A 210 10.99 9.67 2.77
C ALA A 210 12.13 8.69 3.13
N ALA A 211 12.40 8.46 4.41
CA ALA A 211 13.49 7.58 4.84
C ALA A 211 13.33 6.17 4.27
N GLY A 212 14.36 5.66 3.58
CA GLY A 212 14.33 4.34 2.93
C GLY A 212 13.58 4.29 1.58
N SER A 213 13.02 5.41 1.10
CA SER A 213 12.23 5.42 -0.14
C SER A 213 13.06 5.09 -1.38
N VAL A 214 14.33 5.53 -1.43
CA VAL A 214 15.22 5.26 -2.58
C VAL A 214 15.50 3.76 -2.71
N GLU A 215 15.75 3.09 -1.59
CA GLU A 215 16.03 1.66 -1.52
C GLU A 215 14.82 0.83 -1.98
N GLU A 216 13.63 1.17 -1.48
CA GLU A 216 12.38 0.49 -1.86
C GLU A 216 12.00 0.73 -3.32
N VAL A 217 12.10 1.98 -3.80
CA VAL A 217 11.87 2.30 -5.21
C VAL A 217 12.87 1.57 -6.10
N LYS A 218 14.16 1.59 -5.75
CA LYS A 218 15.21 0.90 -6.51
C LYS A 218 14.90 -0.59 -6.64
N ARG A 219 14.53 -1.24 -5.53
CA ARG A 219 14.15 -2.67 -5.52
C ARG A 219 13.00 -2.94 -6.48
N ILE A 220 11.92 -2.17 -6.39
CA ILE A 220 10.72 -2.33 -7.24
C ILE A 220 11.07 -2.09 -8.71
N VAL A 221 11.74 -0.97 -9.02
CA VAL A 221 12.12 -0.61 -10.40
C VAL A 221 13.01 -1.65 -11.04
N VAL A 222 13.98 -2.21 -10.30
CA VAL A 222 14.84 -3.28 -10.80
C VAL A 222 14.02 -4.52 -11.15
N GLN A 223 13.11 -4.96 -10.27
CA GLN A 223 12.28 -6.14 -10.52
C GLN A 223 11.29 -5.93 -11.67
N LEU A 224 10.67 -4.74 -11.77
CA LEU A 224 9.80 -4.39 -12.90
C LEU A 224 10.55 -4.42 -14.22
N ARG A 225 11.76 -3.83 -14.28
CA ARG A 225 12.56 -3.78 -15.52
C ARG A 225 13.22 -5.10 -15.89
N GLN A 226 13.38 -6.03 -14.94
CA GLN A 226 13.74 -7.41 -15.28
C GLN A 226 12.66 -8.08 -16.15
N HIS A 227 11.40 -7.71 -15.97
CA HIS A 227 10.27 -8.25 -16.74
C HIS A 227 9.91 -7.36 -17.95
N TRP A 228 9.94 -6.04 -17.77
CA TRP A 228 9.62 -5.06 -18.80
C TRP A 228 10.74 -4.03 -18.94
N PRO A 229 11.81 -4.32 -19.69
CA PRO A 229 13.01 -3.47 -19.76
C PRO A 229 12.74 -2.04 -20.23
N GLU A 230 11.75 -1.86 -21.11
CA GLU A 230 11.42 -0.58 -21.75
C GLU A 230 10.22 0.13 -21.09
N VAL A 231 9.68 -0.39 -20.00
CA VAL A 231 8.52 0.24 -19.36
C VAL A 231 8.89 1.62 -18.83
N LYS A 232 8.06 2.61 -19.15
CA LYS A 232 8.18 3.94 -18.56
C LYS A 232 7.70 3.88 -17.12
N ILE A 233 8.50 4.41 -16.19
CA ILE A 233 8.15 4.46 -14.77
C ILE A 233 8.15 5.92 -14.33
N VAL A 234 7.08 6.33 -13.64
CA VAL A 234 6.94 7.68 -13.08
C VAL A 234 6.69 7.57 -11.58
N LEU A 235 7.50 8.23 -10.75
CA LEU A 235 7.20 8.39 -9.33
C LEU A 235 6.21 9.53 -9.11
N ARG A 236 5.24 9.33 -8.24
CA ARG A 236 4.31 10.38 -7.81
C ARG A 236 4.20 10.36 -6.30
N ALA A 237 4.33 11.53 -5.68
CA ALA A 237 4.30 11.65 -4.22
C ALA A 237 4.01 13.09 -3.77
N ASP A 238 3.69 13.30 -2.50
CA ASP A 238 3.60 14.64 -1.92
C ASP A 238 4.98 15.24 -1.58
N SER A 239 4.95 16.41 -0.95
CA SER A 239 6.15 17.15 -0.59
C SER A 239 7.04 16.52 0.46
N GLY A 240 6.55 15.53 1.23
CA GLY A 240 7.38 14.75 2.16
C GLY A 240 8.49 13.99 1.44
N PHE A 241 8.22 13.59 0.18
CA PHE A 241 9.11 12.82 -0.68
C PHE A 241 9.95 13.66 -1.65
N CYS A 242 9.81 15.00 -1.62
CA CYS A 242 10.61 15.90 -2.46
C CYS A 242 12.05 16.04 -1.93
N ARG A 243 12.81 14.95 -2.04
CA ARG A 243 14.20 14.81 -1.59
C ARG A 243 15.16 14.77 -2.75
N GLU A 244 16.33 15.38 -2.56
CA GLU A 244 17.34 15.43 -3.62
C GLU A 244 17.80 14.03 -4.00
N GLU A 245 18.04 13.19 -3.00
CA GLU A 245 18.51 11.82 -3.17
C GLU A 245 17.55 11.02 -4.05
N LEU A 246 16.24 11.18 -3.85
CA LEU A 246 15.22 10.51 -4.65
C LEU A 246 15.17 11.05 -6.08
N MET A 247 15.13 12.38 -6.27
CA MET A 247 15.09 12.99 -7.61
C MET A 247 16.35 12.68 -8.42
N ALA A 248 17.53 12.82 -7.82
CA ALA A 248 18.80 12.53 -8.47
C ALA A 248 18.92 11.03 -8.82
N TRP A 249 18.44 10.15 -7.95
CA TRP A 249 18.38 8.72 -8.27
C TRP A 249 17.46 8.45 -9.47
N CYS A 250 16.28 9.07 -9.51
CA CYS A 250 15.35 8.92 -10.63
C CYS A 250 15.97 9.36 -11.96
N GLU A 251 16.62 10.53 -11.95
CA GLU A 251 17.32 11.11 -13.10
C GLU A 251 18.44 10.19 -13.62
N ALA A 252 19.22 9.59 -12.72
CA ALA A 252 20.30 8.67 -13.07
C ALA A 252 19.79 7.32 -13.61
N HIS A 253 18.54 6.94 -13.34
CA HIS A 253 17.98 5.63 -13.69
C HIS A 253 16.83 5.72 -14.69
N ALA A 254 16.67 6.83 -15.41
CA ALA A 254 15.58 7.03 -16.38
C ALA A 254 14.20 6.74 -15.80
N VAL A 255 13.98 7.14 -14.55
CA VAL A 255 12.67 7.13 -13.89
C VAL A 255 12.18 8.57 -13.86
N ASP A 256 10.99 8.81 -14.37
CA ASP A 256 10.38 10.14 -14.32
C ASP A 256 9.76 10.39 -12.94
N TYR A 257 9.45 11.64 -12.61
CA TYR A 257 8.75 11.96 -11.37
C TYR A 257 7.86 13.20 -11.45
N VAL A 258 6.85 13.22 -10.57
CA VAL A 258 6.04 14.40 -10.23
C VAL A 258 5.84 14.40 -8.72
N LEU A 259 6.59 15.25 -8.02
CA LEU A 259 6.58 15.30 -6.56
C LEU A 259 5.98 16.64 -6.11
N GLY A 260 5.16 16.61 -5.06
CA GLY A 260 4.73 17.83 -4.39
C GLY A 260 5.94 18.63 -3.92
N LEU A 261 5.90 19.95 -3.98
CA LEU A 261 6.98 20.81 -3.51
C LEU A 261 6.47 21.71 -2.38
N ALA A 262 7.13 21.62 -1.22
CA ALA A 262 6.74 22.39 -0.04
C ALA A 262 6.81 23.89 -0.32
N ARG A 263 5.75 24.61 0.06
CA ARG A 263 5.66 26.07 -0.08
C ARG A 263 6.78 26.74 0.72
N ASN A 264 7.43 27.72 0.11
CA ASN A 264 8.36 28.62 0.81
C ASN A 264 8.24 30.04 0.26
N GLN A 265 8.82 31.01 0.98
CA GLN A 265 8.73 32.43 0.61
C GLN A 265 9.33 32.74 -0.77
N ARG A 266 10.34 31.99 -1.23
CA ARG A 266 10.96 32.22 -2.55
C ARG A 266 10.01 31.77 -3.66
N LEU A 267 9.40 30.59 -3.53
CA LEU A 267 8.40 30.10 -4.48
C LEU A 267 7.18 31.02 -4.54
N ALA A 268 6.70 31.48 -3.37
CA ALA A 268 5.60 32.45 -3.30
C ALA A 268 5.93 33.76 -4.02
N ARG A 269 7.17 34.26 -3.87
CA ARG A 269 7.64 35.45 -4.60
C ARG A 269 7.69 35.24 -6.11
N ILE A 270 8.15 34.07 -6.58
CA ILE A 270 8.22 33.74 -8.01
C ILE A 270 6.83 33.82 -8.66
N ILE A 271 5.80 33.30 -7.99
CA ILE A 271 4.43 33.28 -8.54
C ILE A 271 3.58 34.49 -8.13
N GLY A 272 4.18 35.54 -7.56
CA GLY A 272 3.42 36.69 -7.04
C GLY A 272 2.54 37.38 -8.09
N LYS A 273 3.04 37.52 -9.32
CA LYS A 273 2.26 38.09 -10.44
C LYS A 273 1.09 37.18 -10.85
N PRO A 274 1.29 35.87 -11.13
CA PRO A 274 0.19 34.92 -11.32
C PRO A 274 -0.82 34.90 -10.17
N MET A 275 -0.37 34.94 -8.91
CA MET A 275 -1.27 34.98 -7.75
C MET A 275 -2.13 36.24 -7.72
N HIS A 276 -1.55 37.41 -8.01
CA HIS A 276 -2.31 38.64 -8.12
C HIS A 276 -3.34 38.58 -9.27
N GLN A 277 -2.98 38.01 -10.41
CA GLN A 277 -3.91 37.82 -11.54
C GLN A 277 -5.07 36.89 -11.15
N ALA A 278 -4.79 35.78 -10.45
CA ALA A 278 -5.83 34.89 -9.94
C ALA A 278 -6.78 35.63 -8.98
N ARG A 279 -6.25 36.48 -8.09
CA ARG A 279 -7.07 37.32 -7.20
C ARG A 279 -8.00 38.27 -7.98
N VAL A 280 -7.48 38.96 -9.01
CA VAL A 280 -8.29 39.87 -9.82
C VAL A 280 -9.40 39.13 -10.57
N LEU A 281 -9.09 37.95 -11.13
CA LEU A 281 -10.08 37.08 -11.78
C LEU A 281 -11.15 36.59 -10.81
N HIS A 282 -10.77 36.23 -9.58
CA HIS A 282 -11.72 35.85 -8.55
C HIS A 282 -12.65 37.01 -8.18
N GLN A 283 -12.10 38.21 -7.97
CA GLN A 283 -12.88 39.41 -7.65
C GLN A 283 -13.85 39.81 -8.76
N SER A 284 -13.50 39.59 -10.03
CA SER A 284 -14.39 39.93 -11.15
C SER A 284 -15.46 38.87 -11.44
N THR A 285 -15.17 37.60 -11.19
CA THR A 285 -16.08 36.49 -11.54
C THR A 285 -16.88 35.92 -10.36
N GLY A 286 -16.45 36.17 -9.13
CA GLY A 286 -17.00 35.54 -7.93
C GLY A 286 -16.76 34.02 -7.85
N LYS A 287 -15.89 33.46 -8.70
CA LYS A 287 -15.57 32.03 -8.75
C LYS A 287 -14.11 31.78 -8.42
N ALA A 288 -13.77 30.56 -8.00
CA ALA A 288 -12.39 30.15 -7.81
C ALA A 288 -11.57 30.38 -9.09
N ALA A 289 -10.40 31.02 -8.97
CA ALA A 289 -9.53 31.33 -10.09
C ALA A 289 -8.20 30.61 -9.94
N ARG A 290 -7.72 29.98 -11.03
CA ARG A 290 -6.50 29.17 -11.04
C ARG A 290 -5.66 29.53 -12.26
N LEU A 291 -4.35 29.68 -12.05
CA LEU A 291 -3.35 29.81 -13.10
C LEU A 291 -2.22 28.81 -12.85
N PHE A 292 -1.60 28.33 -13.93
CA PHE A 292 -0.57 27.28 -13.86
C PHE A 292 0.78 27.76 -14.43
N PRO A 293 1.47 28.71 -13.78
CA PRO A 293 2.79 29.13 -14.23
C PRO A 293 3.82 28.03 -14.02
N GLU A 294 4.78 27.93 -14.93
CA GLU A 294 5.92 27.03 -14.84
C GLU A 294 7.24 27.79 -14.91
N PHE A 295 8.27 27.25 -14.27
CA PHE A 295 9.60 27.85 -14.21
C PHE A 295 10.66 26.81 -13.85
N GLN A 296 11.93 27.14 -14.10
CA GLN A 296 13.06 26.35 -13.61
C GLN A 296 13.44 26.81 -12.20
N TYR A 297 13.67 25.85 -11.30
CA TYR A 297 13.99 26.12 -9.91
C TYR A 297 15.10 25.22 -9.39
N GLN A 298 16.03 25.81 -8.63
CA GLN A 298 17.05 25.11 -7.89
C GLN A 298 17.16 25.70 -6.48
N THR A 299 17.31 24.84 -5.47
CA THR A 299 17.65 25.33 -4.12
C THR A 299 19.09 25.83 -4.09
N ARG A 300 19.45 26.59 -3.05
CA ARG A 300 20.80 27.17 -2.98
C ARG A 300 21.90 26.16 -2.63
N LYS A 301 21.53 25.05 -1.96
CA LYS A 301 22.49 24.15 -1.32
C LYS A 301 22.12 22.67 -1.44
N SER A 302 20.83 22.34 -1.45
CA SER A 302 20.39 20.94 -1.36
C SER A 302 20.18 20.26 -2.71
N TRP A 303 19.91 21.01 -3.78
CA TRP A 303 19.62 20.43 -5.09
C TRP A 303 20.82 20.52 -6.00
N SER A 304 21.18 19.39 -6.62
CA SER A 304 22.32 19.30 -7.55
C SER A 304 22.07 20.07 -8.85
N GLN A 305 20.81 20.18 -9.29
CA GLN A 305 20.45 20.85 -10.54
C GLN A 305 19.10 21.56 -10.50
N ALA A 306 18.90 22.46 -11.47
CA ALA A 306 17.62 23.11 -11.69
C ALA A 306 16.62 22.15 -12.32
N ARG A 307 15.38 22.18 -11.83
CA ARG A 307 14.28 21.31 -12.26
C ARG A 307 13.05 22.12 -12.62
N ARG A 308 12.21 21.55 -13.50
CA ARG A 308 10.93 22.15 -13.87
C ARG A 308 9.99 22.11 -12.66
N VAL A 309 9.44 23.26 -12.31
CA VAL A 309 8.42 23.42 -11.29
C VAL A 309 7.17 23.98 -11.92
N VAL A 310 6.04 23.34 -11.65
CA VAL A 310 4.71 23.82 -11.99
C VAL A 310 4.04 24.29 -10.70
N ALA A 311 3.50 25.49 -10.71
CA ALA A 311 2.70 25.99 -9.60
C ALA A 311 1.23 26.03 -9.96
N LYS A 312 0.36 25.69 -9.01
CA LYS A 312 -1.04 26.09 -9.02
C LYS A 312 -1.15 27.39 -8.23
N ALA A 313 -1.29 28.51 -8.95
CA ALA A 313 -1.64 29.79 -8.36
C ALA A 313 -3.16 29.89 -8.27
N GLU A 314 -3.71 29.58 -7.09
CA GLU A 314 -5.17 29.52 -6.86
C GLU A 314 -5.62 30.58 -5.84
N TYR A 315 -6.73 31.24 -6.15
CA TYR A 315 -7.45 32.12 -5.23
C TYR A 315 -8.88 31.60 -5.03
N LEU A 316 -9.26 31.44 -3.77
CA LEU A 316 -10.57 30.97 -3.31
C LEU A 316 -11.22 32.05 -2.42
N ASP A 317 -12.48 31.86 -2.02
CA ASP A 317 -13.16 32.74 -1.06
C ASP A 317 -12.38 32.86 0.27
N LYS A 318 -11.69 31.77 0.65
CA LYS A 318 -10.84 31.70 1.85
C LYS A 318 -9.44 32.32 1.65
N GLY A 319 -9.16 32.87 0.48
CA GLY A 319 -7.90 33.52 0.13
C GLY A 319 -6.97 32.67 -0.75
N GLU A 320 -5.68 32.98 -0.67
CA GLU A 320 -4.63 32.39 -1.50
C GLU A 320 -4.32 30.93 -1.13
N ASN A 321 -4.31 30.03 -2.10
CA ASN A 321 -3.99 28.61 -1.92
C ASN A 321 -2.93 28.11 -2.93
N PRO A 322 -1.70 28.66 -2.91
CA PRO A 322 -0.67 28.24 -3.85
C PRO A 322 -0.17 26.83 -3.55
N ARG A 323 -0.03 26.01 -4.59
CA ARG A 323 0.59 24.67 -4.54
C ARG A 323 1.67 24.56 -5.60
N PHE A 324 2.64 23.68 -5.38
CA PHE A 324 3.78 23.50 -6.27
C PHE A 324 4.05 22.01 -6.46
N VAL A 325 4.48 21.64 -7.65
CA VAL A 325 5.03 20.32 -7.97
C VAL A 325 6.34 20.49 -8.72
N VAL A 326 7.30 19.63 -8.45
CA VAL A 326 8.55 19.50 -9.22
C VAL A 326 8.47 18.26 -10.09
N THR A 327 8.96 18.33 -11.33
CA THR A 327 8.84 17.21 -12.28
C THR A 327 10.02 17.12 -13.24
N SER A 328 10.32 15.89 -13.67
CA SER A 328 11.18 15.60 -14.83
C SER A 328 10.43 15.61 -16.16
N LEU A 329 9.10 15.50 -16.14
CA LEU A 329 8.27 15.42 -17.35
C LEU A 329 8.36 16.72 -18.15
N SER A 330 8.55 16.60 -19.46
CA SER A 330 8.78 17.76 -20.33
C SER A 330 7.49 18.52 -20.64
N ALA A 331 7.59 19.81 -20.92
CA ALA A 331 6.44 20.65 -21.26
C ALA A 331 5.65 20.20 -22.51
N PRO A 332 6.31 19.71 -23.57
CA PRO A 332 5.61 19.14 -24.73
C PRO A 332 4.82 17.86 -24.41
N GLN A 333 5.32 17.04 -23.48
CA GLN A 333 4.60 15.82 -23.05
C GLN A 333 3.42 16.15 -22.14
N TRP A 334 3.62 17.09 -21.21
CA TRP A 334 2.63 17.49 -20.22
C TRP A 334 2.64 19.01 -20.04
N ASN A 335 1.59 19.69 -20.50
CA ASN A 335 1.40 21.10 -20.19
C ASN A 335 1.13 21.28 -18.68
N ALA A 336 1.43 22.46 -18.15
CA ALA A 336 1.41 22.73 -16.71
C ALA A 336 0.05 22.45 -16.04
N GLN A 337 -1.05 22.79 -16.70
CA GLN A 337 -2.39 22.56 -16.15
C GLN A 337 -2.72 21.07 -16.08
N ASP A 338 -2.58 20.34 -17.20
CA ASP A 338 -2.89 18.91 -17.25
C ASP A 338 -1.95 18.09 -16.36
N LEU A 339 -0.66 18.47 -16.28
CA LEU A 339 0.29 17.85 -15.35
C LEU A 339 -0.23 17.94 -13.91
N TYR A 340 -0.71 19.11 -13.50
CA TYR A 340 -1.19 19.29 -12.13
C TYR A 340 -2.56 18.63 -11.92
N GLU A 341 -3.54 18.95 -12.76
CA GLU A 341 -4.94 18.57 -12.52
C GLU A 341 -5.25 17.12 -12.91
N LYS A 342 -4.65 16.60 -13.99
CA LYS A 342 -4.97 15.26 -14.51
C LYS A 342 -3.94 14.20 -14.13
N PHE A 343 -2.66 14.57 -14.02
CA PHE A 343 -1.61 13.60 -13.66
C PHE A 343 -1.30 13.62 -12.17
N TYR A 344 -0.96 14.76 -11.58
CA TYR A 344 -0.58 14.84 -10.17
C TYR A 344 -1.77 14.63 -9.23
N CYS A 345 -2.92 15.26 -9.51
CA CYS A 345 -4.10 15.17 -8.66
C CYS A 345 -4.90 13.87 -8.79
N ALA A 346 -4.65 13.02 -9.79
CA ALA A 346 -5.29 11.71 -9.93
C ALA A 346 -4.76 10.66 -8.93
N ARG A 347 -4.43 11.08 -7.70
CA ARG A 347 -3.91 10.24 -6.62
C ARG A 347 -5.10 9.63 -5.87
N GLY A 348 -5.18 8.30 -5.87
CA GLY A 348 -6.22 7.56 -5.13
C GLY A 348 -7.61 7.54 -5.77
N GLU A 349 -7.71 7.62 -7.11
CA GLU A 349 -8.91 7.23 -7.86
C GLU A 349 -8.89 5.75 -8.26
#